data_AF-A0A3M6XT87-F1
#
_entry.id   AF-A0A3M6XT87-F1
#
_cell.length_a   1.000
_cell.length_b   1.000
_cell.length_c   1.000
_cell.angle_alpha   90.00
_cell.angle_beta   90.00
_cell.angle_gamma   90.00
#
_symmetry.space_group_name_H-M   'P 1'
#
loop_
_entity.id
_entity.type
_entity.pdbx_description
1 polymer ?
#
loop_
_entity_poly.entity_id
_entity_poly.type
_entity_poly.pdbx_seq_one_letter_code
_entity_poly.pdbx_strand_id
1 'polypeptide(L)'
;MVSAKGDKAHLEKPKRFAIPSKHESMRVMFHSCNGFSVGTDEDAWSGCALWNDVLRVHEEQPFHVMIGGGDQIYNDSVRVNGPLKPWTEISNPHKRRDYPFNEDMRQKCDEYYFNNYTKWYNTEPFASANGQIPQINIWDDHDIIDGFGSYTDHFMRCPVFRGIGGVAHKYYLLFQHHLPPPPSTYTTDAPQTEKNGGMDSVQLRDTYVLTQGEEDPCYIIGKKPGPYVEEKSRNIYCRLGKHMAFAGIDARTERTRHQINYPETYDLFFKTISDRLAASKGDIKHLMLLLGVPIAYPRLQWLENILQSPLIGPLRFLNKRFGIAGSFFNQFDGNVDLLDDLDDHYTAHQHKKERKELILRLQELAKKHSVRISILSGDVHLAAVGRFYSNAKQNIKAEHDWRYIPNVISSAITNKPPPTAVANLLAKRNKIHHLDAETDETLLEIFNQNPGVGEPGVKPKSAENNHATMPSRNYAIICESSHHNAEGAMSNGVNGHTNGDVEGYGDNAAFSPPKNPREPLHMGEKGAGTNHPAAQGINRTGLGGANGLDVTLRVEKNPSDNQGHTQGYGFSIPALESGAYKGQGEKW
;
A
#
# COMPACT_ATOMS: atom_id res chain seq x y z
N MET A 1 -14.06 9.48 35.21
CA MET A 1 -14.04 10.95 35.29
C MET A 1 -12.73 11.44 34.74
N VAL A 2 -12.72 11.87 33.47
CA VAL A 2 -11.58 12.56 32.87
C VAL A 2 -11.67 14.02 33.30
N SER A 3 -10.60 14.56 33.88
CA SER A 3 -10.53 15.93 34.37
C SER A 3 -10.78 16.91 33.21
N ALA A 4 -11.93 17.60 33.25
CA ALA A 4 -12.26 18.73 32.41
C ALA A 4 -11.47 19.99 32.84
N LYS A 5 -10.15 19.94 32.71
CA LYS A 5 -9.30 21.13 32.63
C LYS A 5 -8.54 21.04 31.32
N GLY A 6 -9.18 21.59 30.29
CA GLY A 6 -8.54 21.86 29.02
C GLY A 6 -7.50 22.95 29.21
N ASP A 7 -6.28 22.55 29.58
CA ASP A 7 -5.11 23.30 29.16
C ASP A 7 -5.10 23.15 27.64
N LYS A 8 -5.59 24.18 26.94
CA LYS A 8 -5.33 24.32 25.51
C LYS A 8 -3.81 24.41 25.39
N ALA A 9 -3.15 23.27 25.15
CA ALA A 9 -1.77 23.26 24.72
C ALA A 9 -1.71 24.25 23.55
N HIS A 10 -0.98 25.36 23.74
CA HIS A 10 -0.70 26.28 22.65
C HIS A 10 -0.13 25.41 21.53
N LEU A 11 -0.75 25.44 20.34
CA LEU A 11 -0.16 24.82 19.16
C LEU A 11 1.27 25.36 19.04
N GLU A 12 2.27 24.54 19.38
CA GLU A 12 3.64 25.02 19.59
C GLU A 12 4.23 25.68 18.33
N LYS A 13 3.64 25.41 17.15
CA LYS A 13 3.87 26.09 15.87
C LYS A 13 2.58 26.10 15.02
N PRO A 14 2.39 27.10 14.12
CA PRO A 14 1.32 27.04 13.13
C PRO A 14 1.49 25.81 12.24
N LYS A 15 0.44 24.98 12.11
CA LYS A 15 0.41 23.87 11.15
C LYS A 15 0.40 24.46 9.74
N ARG A 16 1.34 24.04 8.90
CA ARG A 16 1.48 24.46 7.50
C ARG A 16 1.29 23.24 6.60
N PHE A 17 0.70 23.45 5.42
CA PHE A 17 0.69 22.46 4.35
C PHE A 17 1.10 23.14 3.05
N ALA A 18 1.71 22.38 2.14
CA ALA A 18 2.19 22.89 0.86
C ALA A 18 1.20 22.57 -0.27
N ILE A 19 1.00 23.53 -1.18
CA ILE A 19 0.19 23.37 -2.38
C ILE A 19 1.11 23.55 -3.59
N PRO A 20 1.12 22.62 -4.55
CA PRO A 20 1.97 22.74 -5.73
C PRO A 20 1.45 23.87 -6.65
N SER A 21 2.31 24.36 -7.54
CA SER A 21 1.87 25.22 -8.63
C SER A 21 0.83 24.51 -9.50
N LYS A 22 -0.11 25.27 -10.10
CA LYS A 22 -1.10 24.72 -11.05
C LYS A 22 -0.48 24.06 -12.29
N HIS A 23 0.80 24.31 -12.54
CA HIS A 23 1.56 23.73 -13.63
C HIS A 23 2.30 22.45 -13.23
N GLU A 24 2.38 22.13 -11.93
CA GLU A 24 3.15 21.02 -11.40
C GLU A 24 2.25 19.88 -10.91
N SER A 25 2.83 18.69 -10.79
CA SER A 25 2.21 17.58 -10.07
C SER A 25 2.64 17.55 -8.61
N MET A 26 1.84 16.90 -7.77
CA MET A 26 2.15 16.75 -6.36
C MET A 26 3.40 15.87 -6.16
N ARG A 27 4.32 16.32 -5.32
CA ARG A 27 5.31 15.45 -4.65
C ARG A 27 4.62 14.60 -3.59
N VAL A 28 4.63 13.29 -3.82
CA VAL A 28 3.91 12.26 -3.07
C VAL A 28 4.85 11.56 -2.10
N MET A 29 4.41 11.38 -0.86
CA MET A 29 4.95 10.40 0.07
C MET A 29 4.04 9.17 0.07
N PHE A 30 4.58 7.95 0.03
CA PHE A 30 3.79 6.72 0.08
C PHE A 30 4.29 5.83 1.22
N HIS A 31 3.37 5.27 2.00
CA HIS A 31 3.67 4.37 3.11
C HIS A 31 2.57 3.33 3.33
N SER A 32 2.87 2.28 4.09
CA SER A 32 1.93 1.26 4.58
C SER A 32 2.32 0.78 5.97
N CYS A 33 1.42 0.07 6.67
CA CYS A 33 1.71 -0.61 7.93
C CYS A 33 2.31 0.30 9.01
N ASN A 34 1.54 1.35 9.32
CA ASN A 34 1.84 2.32 10.37
C ASN A 34 1.25 1.85 11.71
N GLY A 35 1.79 0.78 12.28
CA GLY A 35 1.48 0.31 13.63
C GLY A 35 2.24 -0.96 13.96
N PHE A 36 1.90 -1.62 15.06
CA PHE A 36 2.59 -2.83 15.52
C PHE A 36 1.63 -4.00 15.64
N SER A 37 2.05 -5.15 15.11
CA SER A 37 1.36 -6.43 15.32
C SER A 37 1.45 -6.84 16.79
N VAL A 38 0.45 -7.59 17.25
CA VAL A 38 0.36 -8.07 18.63
C VAL A 38 1.62 -8.84 19.05
N GLY A 39 2.18 -8.47 20.21
CA GLY A 39 3.36 -9.11 20.79
C GLY A 39 4.69 -8.61 20.23
N THR A 40 4.68 -7.59 19.38
CA THR A 40 5.91 -6.90 18.99
C THR A 40 6.45 -6.07 20.15
N ASP A 41 7.76 -6.18 20.39
CA ASP A 41 8.50 -5.33 21.32
C ASP A 41 8.71 -3.95 20.68
N GLU A 42 7.82 -2.99 20.94
CA GLU A 42 7.83 -1.66 20.33
C GLU A 42 9.12 -0.88 20.63
N ASP A 43 9.73 -1.10 21.82
CA ASP A 43 10.95 -0.42 22.25
C ASP A 43 12.16 -0.88 21.42
N ALA A 44 12.19 -2.16 21.03
CA ALA A 44 13.23 -2.69 20.13
C ALA A 44 13.24 -2.03 18.75
N TRP A 45 12.12 -1.40 18.36
CA TRP A 45 11.93 -0.68 17.09
C TRP A 45 11.87 0.83 17.25
N SER A 46 12.17 1.38 18.43
CA SER A 46 12.13 2.83 18.67
C SER A 46 10.78 3.48 18.32
N GLY A 47 9.67 2.74 18.49
CA GLY A 47 8.34 3.20 18.11
C GLY A 47 8.25 3.58 16.63
N CYS A 48 7.63 4.73 16.34
CA CYS A 48 7.39 5.22 14.98
C CYS A 48 8.51 6.17 14.46
N ALA A 49 9.76 5.89 14.82
CA ALA A 49 10.93 6.75 14.58
C ALA A 49 11.14 7.19 13.11
N LEU A 50 10.72 6.40 12.13
CA LEU A 50 10.87 6.74 10.71
C LEU A 50 10.11 7.99 10.29
N TRP A 51 9.05 8.37 11.01
CA TRP A 51 8.36 9.64 10.80
C TRP A 51 9.24 10.86 11.09
N ASN A 52 10.30 10.72 11.90
CA ASN A 52 11.29 11.79 12.05
C ASN A 52 12.03 12.05 10.73
N ASP A 53 12.33 11.01 9.94
CA ASP A 53 12.93 11.17 8.62
C ASP A 53 11.96 11.80 7.62
N VAL A 54 10.69 11.38 7.66
CA VAL A 54 9.62 12.00 6.85
C VAL A 54 9.55 13.50 7.13
N LEU A 55 9.55 13.91 8.40
CA LEU A 55 9.51 15.31 8.79
C LEU A 55 10.76 16.09 8.37
N ARG A 56 11.96 15.50 8.50
CA ARG A 56 13.21 16.13 8.00
C ARG A 56 13.17 16.36 6.49
N VAL A 57 12.75 15.34 5.73
CA VAL A 57 12.63 15.42 4.28
C VAL A 57 11.54 16.40 3.86
N HIS A 58 10.43 16.46 4.60
CA HIS A 58 9.34 17.42 4.36
C HIS A 58 9.78 18.87 4.61
N GLU A 59 10.61 19.11 5.63
CA GLU A 59 11.16 20.44 5.93
C GLU A 59 12.13 20.91 4.83
N GLU A 60 12.95 20.00 4.29
CA GLU A 60 13.89 20.31 3.20
C GLU A 60 13.17 20.57 1.87
N GLN A 61 12.20 19.71 1.53
CA GLN A 61 11.33 19.88 0.37
C GLN A 61 9.93 19.34 0.71
N PRO A 62 8.89 20.19 0.70
CA PRO A 62 7.56 19.76 1.11
C PRO A 62 6.99 18.60 0.29
N PHE A 63 6.34 17.68 1.00
CA PHE A 63 5.34 16.78 0.42
C PHE A 63 4.02 17.52 0.30
N HIS A 64 3.30 17.26 -0.79
CA HIS A 64 1.98 17.85 -1.01
C HIS A 64 0.85 16.90 -0.57
N VAL A 65 1.13 15.60 -0.58
CA VAL A 65 0.20 14.54 -0.21
C VAL A 65 0.99 13.33 0.31
N MET A 66 0.44 12.64 1.30
CA MET A 66 0.84 11.29 1.67
C MET A 66 -0.25 10.29 1.29
N ILE A 67 0.17 9.12 0.81
CA ILE A 67 -0.72 8.03 0.40
C ILE A 67 -0.52 6.88 1.37
N GLY A 68 -1.57 6.51 2.10
CA GLY A 68 -1.60 5.36 2.99
C GLY A 68 -2.11 4.12 2.25
N GLY A 69 -1.24 3.11 2.10
CA GLY A 69 -1.54 1.90 1.33
C GLY A 69 -2.43 0.88 2.01
N GLY A 70 -2.64 1.00 3.31
CA GLY A 70 -3.30 0.00 4.15
C GLY A 70 -2.61 -0.07 5.51
N ASP A 71 -3.30 -0.60 6.51
CA ASP A 71 -2.80 -0.71 7.88
C ASP A 71 -2.32 0.64 8.44
N GLN A 72 -3.14 1.68 8.32
CA GLN A 72 -2.79 2.97 8.94
C GLN A 72 -2.79 2.87 10.48
N ILE A 73 -3.46 1.85 11.01
CA ILE A 73 -3.52 1.48 12.41
C ILE A 73 -3.68 -0.05 12.53
N TYR A 74 -3.23 -0.62 13.66
CA TYR A 74 -3.42 -2.04 13.98
C TYR A 74 -4.48 -2.17 15.09
N ASN A 75 -5.64 -2.71 14.76
CA ASN A 75 -6.74 -2.91 15.69
C ASN A 75 -6.79 -4.31 16.31
N ASP A 76 -5.89 -5.22 15.91
CA ASP A 76 -5.93 -6.65 16.25
C ASP A 76 -5.99 -6.94 17.73
N SER A 77 -5.39 -6.08 18.58
CA SER A 77 -5.38 -6.30 20.02
C SER A 77 -6.79 -6.29 20.63
N VAL A 78 -7.81 -5.87 19.88
CA VAL A 78 -9.24 -6.01 20.24
C VAL A 78 -9.60 -7.43 20.66
N ARG A 79 -8.94 -8.44 20.06
CA ARG A 79 -9.16 -9.88 20.34
C ARG A 79 -8.31 -10.44 21.49
N VAL A 80 -7.21 -9.77 21.84
CA VAL A 80 -6.24 -10.30 22.83
C VAL A 80 -6.34 -9.56 24.16
N ASN A 81 -6.37 -8.23 24.10
CA ASN A 81 -6.43 -7.34 25.26
C ASN A 81 -7.72 -6.53 25.31
N GLY A 82 -8.54 -6.60 24.26
CA GLY A 82 -9.76 -5.84 24.13
C GLY A 82 -11.05 -6.64 24.41
N PRO A 83 -12.20 -6.07 24.02
CA PRO A 83 -13.52 -6.59 24.37
C PRO A 83 -13.87 -7.92 23.70
N LEU A 84 -13.16 -8.34 22.66
CA LEU A 84 -13.41 -9.61 21.98
C LEU A 84 -12.66 -10.80 22.61
N LYS A 85 -11.78 -10.57 23.58
CA LYS A 85 -11.03 -11.64 24.27
C LYS A 85 -11.93 -12.79 24.77
N PRO A 86 -13.06 -12.55 25.47
CA PRO A 86 -13.91 -13.65 25.95
C PRO A 86 -14.47 -14.50 24.81
N TRP A 87 -14.74 -13.89 23.65
CA TRP A 87 -15.20 -14.61 22.46
C TRP A 87 -14.08 -15.42 21.82
N THR A 88 -12.86 -14.86 21.73
CA THR A 88 -11.69 -15.54 21.19
C THR A 88 -11.28 -16.76 22.03
N GLU A 89 -11.46 -16.70 23.35
CA GLU A 89 -11.17 -17.80 24.29
C GLU A 89 -12.18 -18.96 24.24
N ILE A 90 -13.28 -18.83 23.49
CA ILE A 90 -14.27 -19.92 23.34
C ILE A 90 -13.65 -21.06 22.52
N SER A 91 -13.40 -22.17 23.20
CA SER A 91 -12.78 -23.37 22.61
C SER A 91 -13.71 -24.16 21.68
N ASN A 92 -15.02 -24.10 21.89
CA ASN A 92 -15.99 -24.81 21.04
C ASN A 92 -16.30 -23.99 19.77
N PRO A 93 -15.97 -24.49 18.56
CA PRO A 93 -16.12 -23.71 17.32
C PRO A 93 -17.57 -23.30 17.01
N HIS A 94 -18.55 -24.16 17.32
CA HIS A 94 -19.96 -23.84 17.11
C HIS A 94 -20.43 -22.74 18.07
N LYS A 95 -20.09 -22.85 19.36
CA LYS A 95 -20.41 -21.80 20.35
C LYS A 95 -19.75 -20.47 19.99
N ARG A 96 -18.52 -20.49 19.49
CA ARG A 96 -17.80 -19.28 19.05
C ARG A 96 -18.44 -18.66 17.82
N ARG A 97 -18.80 -19.48 16.83
CA ARG A 97 -19.49 -19.06 15.60
C ARG A 97 -20.87 -18.46 15.91
N ASP A 98 -21.62 -19.07 16.83
CA ASP A 98 -22.99 -18.66 17.14
C ASP A 98 -23.04 -17.59 18.26
N TYR A 99 -21.88 -17.08 18.71
CA TYR A 99 -21.80 -16.09 19.77
C TYR A 99 -22.42 -14.75 19.32
N PRO A 100 -23.34 -14.16 20.10
CA PRO A 100 -24.02 -12.94 19.71
C PRO A 100 -23.10 -11.73 19.78
N PHE A 101 -23.28 -10.79 18.85
CA PHE A 101 -22.69 -9.46 18.90
C PHE A 101 -23.79 -8.46 19.26
N ASN A 102 -24.11 -8.38 20.55
CA ASN A 102 -25.18 -7.53 21.07
C ASN A 102 -24.70 -6.08 21.27
N GLU A 103 -25.62 -5.20 21.65
CA GLU A 103 -25.35 -3.78 21.87
C GLU A 103 -24.23 -3.50 22.87
N ASP A 104 -24.12 -4.27 23.97
CA ASP A 104 -23.05 -4.13 24.97
C ASP A 104 -21.65 -4.45 24.38
N MET A 105 -21.52 -5.56 23.66
CA MET A 105 -20.25 -5.91 23.01
C MET A 105 -19.90 -4.87 21.93
N ARG A 106 -20.89 -4.42 21.15
CA ARG A 106 -20.73 -3.38 20.14
C ARG A 106 -20.26 -2.06 20.76
N GLN A 107 -20.81 -1.64 21.91
CA GLN A 107 -20.37 -0.43 22.61
C GLN A 107 -18.92 -0.53 23.09
N LYS A 108 -18.51 -1.67 23.64
CA LYS A 108 -17.14 -1.88 24.09
C LYS A 108 -16.16 -1.89 22.92
N CYS A 109 -16.54 -2.49 21.80
CA CYS A 109 -15.76 -2.40 20.56
C CYS A 109 -15.70 -0.95 20.06
N ASP A 110 -16.82 -0.23 20.03
CA ASP A 110 -16.87 1.17 19.61
C ASP A 110 -15.91 2.06 20.43
N GLU A 111 -15.94 1.93 21.76
CA GLU A 111 -15.02 2.64 22.67
C GLU A 111 -13.55 2.23 22.45
N TYR A 112 -13.28 0.93 22.25
CA TYR A 112 -11.93 0.45 21.96
C TYR A 112 -11.37 1.07 20.69
N TYR A 113 -12.11 1.06 19.57
CA TYR A 113 -11.62 1.61 18.30
C TYR A 113 -11.43 3.13 18.41
N PHE A 114 -12.37 3.85 19.03
CA PHE A 114 -12.20 5.28 19.28
C PHE A 114 -10.91 5.56 20.06
N ASN A 115 -10.69 4.85 21.17
CA ASN A 115 -9.52 5.04 22.01
C ASN A 115 -8.22 4.67 21.28
N ASN A 116 -8.22 3.61 20.46
CA ASN A 116 -7.05 3.21 19.70
C ASN A 116 -6.72 4.24 18.60
N TYR A 117 -7.71 4.67 17.82
CA TYR A 117 -7.53 5.71 16.80
C TYR A 117 -7.06 7.02 17.41
N THR A 118 -7.70 7.49 18.48
CA THR A 118 -7.29 8.74 19.15
C THR A 118 -5.89 8.64 19.74
N LYS A 119 -5.51 7.53 20.37
CA LYS A 119 -4.14 7.31 20.85
C LYS A 119 -3.14 7.34 19.70
N TRP A 120 -3.38 6.53 18.66
CA TRP A 120 -2.40 6.33 17.59
C TRP A 120 -2.20 7.57 16.73
N TYR A 121 -3.29 8.24 16.32
CA TYR A 121 -3.22 9.47 15.50
C TYR A 121 -2.68 10.68 16.27
N ASN A 122 -2.56 10.60 17.60
CA ASN A 122 -1.88 11.59 18.43
C ASN A 122 -0.47 11.15 18.88
N THR A 123 0.05 10.03 18.36
CA THR A 123 1.40 9.58 18.69
C THR A 123 2.43 10.33 17.84
N GLU A 124 3.45 10.93 18.48
CA GLU A 124 4.55 11.59 17.78
C GLU A 124 5.63 10.58 17.35
N PRO A 125 6.27 10.76 16.17
CA PRO A 125 6.23 11.94 15.28
C PRO A 125 5.08 11.92 14.25
N PHE A 126 4.28 10.85 14.21
CA PHE A 126 3.23 10.67 13.22
C PHE A 126 2.17 11.79 13.28
N ALA A 127 1.74 12.18 14.48
CA ALA A 127 0.78 13.26 14.68
C ALA A 127 1.27 14.59 14.08
N SER A 128 2.56 14.91 14.20
CA SER A 128 3.15 16.08 13.57
C SER A 128 3.16 16.02 12.05
N ALA A 129 3.41 14.85 11.44
CA ALA A 129 3.32 14.67 9.99
C ALA A 129 1.87 14.76 9.50
N ASN A 130 0.94 14.05 10.15
CA ASN A 130 -0.49 14.03 9.83
C ASN A 130 -1.15 15.40 9.96
N GLY A 131 -0.65 16.26 10.86
CA GLY A 131 -1.11 17.64 10.99
C GLY A 131 -0.61 18.61 9.90
N GLN A 132 0.25 18.18 8.98
CA GLN A 132 0.91 19.05 7.98
C GLN A 132 0.84 18.52 6.55
N ILE A 133 0.70 17.20 6.37
CA ILE A 133 0.68 16.55 5.07
C ILE A 133 -0.73 15.98 4.83
N PRO A 134 -1.50 16.49 3.85
CA PRO A 134 -2.79 15.90 3.48
C PRO A 134 -2.66 14.42 3.11
N GLN A 135 -3.64 13.59 3.46
CA GLN A 135 -3.58 12.14 3.23
C GLN A 135 -4.71 11.61 2.34
N ILE A 136 -4.42 10.57 1.57
CA ILE A 136 -5.39 9.78 0.80
C ILE A 136 -5.11 8.31 1.08
N ASN A 137 -6.10 7.61 1.65
CA ASN A 137 -5.89 6.27 2.21
C ASN A 137 -6.90 5.26 1.66
N ILE A 138 -6.44 4.03 1.46
CA ILE A 138 -7.30 2.84 1.48
C ILE A 138 -7.01 2.06 2.76
N TRP A 139 -8.03 1.44 3.34
CA TRP A 139 -7.83 0.51 4.45
C TRP A 139 -7.39 -0.89 3.98
N ASP A 140 -6.77 -1.61 4.90
CA ASP A 140 -6.49 -3.05 4.79
C ASP A 140 -7.12 -3.80 5.99
N ASP A 141 -6.74 -5.06 6.19
CA ASP A 141 -7.33 -5.90 7.24
C ASP A 141 -6.97 -5.44 8.65
N HIS A 142 -5.75 -5.00 8.97
CA HIS A 142 -5.43 -4.59 10.34
C HIS A 142 -6.14 -3.30 10.79
N ASP A 143 -6.67 -2.50 9.84
CA ASP A 143 -7.61 -1.42 10.14
C ASP A 143 -8.93 -1.96 10.73
N ILE A 144 -9.26 -3.22 10.43
CA ILE A 144 -10.40 -3.99 10.94
C ILE A 144 -9.93 -4.99 12.02
N ILE A 145 -9.43 -6.14 11.58
CA ILE A 145 -8.80 -7.23 12.33
C ILE A 145 -8.05 -8.07 11.28
N ASP A 146 -6.83 -8.48 11.62
CA ASP A 146 -5.98 -9.42 10.88
C ASP A 146 -6.78 -10.49 10.09
N GLY A 147 -6.51 -10.62 8.79
CA GLY A 147 -7.11 -11.61 7.89
C GLY A 147 -8.57 -11.34 7.48
N PHE A 148 -9.14 -10.17 7.79
CA PHE A 148 -10.55 -9.87 7.46
C PHE A 148 -10.81 -9.99 5.95
N GLY A 149 -11.75 -10.87 5.59
CA GLY A 149 -12.11 -11.18 4.21
C GLY A 149 -11.55 -12.50 3.70
N SER A 150 -10.54 -13.06 4.37
CA SER A 150 -9.79 -14.21 3.89
C SER A 150 -10.11 -15.52 4.62
N TYR A 151 -10.77 -15.42 5.78
CA TYR A 151 -11.34 -16.57 6.45
C TYR A 151 -12.50 -17.20 5.64
N THR A 152 -12.84 -18.44 5.99
CA THR A 152 -13.97 -19.15 5.37
C THR A 152 -15.29 -18.36 5.51
N ASP A 153 -16.13 -18.38 4.47
CA ASP A 153 -17.40 -17.62 4.42
C ASP A 153 -18.28 -17.85 5.66
N HIS A 154 -18.44 -19.10 6.12
CA HIS A 154 -19.26 -19.41 7.30
C HIS A 154 -18.72 -18.77 8.60
N PHE A 155 -17.41 -18.51 8.69
CA PHE A 155 -16.80 -17.86 9.84
C PHE A 155 -16.91 -16.33 9.73
N MET A 156 -16.65 -15.78 8.54
CA MET A 156 -16.84 -14.36 8.24
C MET A 156 -18.29 -13.89 8.44
N ARG A 157 -19.28 -14.78 8.25
CA ARG A 157 -20.70 -14.49 8.48
C ARG A 157 -21.13 -14.51 9.95
N CYS A 158 -20.27 -14.92 10.88
CA CYS A 158 -20.69 -14.94 12.28
C CYS A 158 -21.02 -13.53 12.80
N PRO A 159 -21.87 -13.40 13.84
CA PRO A 159 -22.29 -12.09 14.33
C PRO A 159 -21.11 -11.20 14.74
N VAL A 160 -20.07 -11.76 15.35
CA VAL A 160 -18.91 -10.99 15.81
C VAL A 160 -18.11 -10.39 14.65
N PHE A 161 -17.86 -11.14 13.57
CA PHE A 161 -17.14 -10.62 12.40
C PHE A 161 -17.93 -9.54 11.65
N ARG A 162 -19.24 -9.73 11.49
CA ARG A 162 -20.10 -8.70 10.88
C ARG A 162 -20.13 -7.43 11.73
N GLY A 163 -20.24 -7.60 13.05
CA GLY A 163 -20.25 -6.51 14.02
C GLY A 163 -18.97 -5.69 14.03
N ILE A 164 -17.82 -6.38 14.10
CA ILE A 164 -16.51 -5.71 14.11
C ILE A 164 -16.20 -5.02 12.79
N GLY A 165 -16.61 -5.61 11.66
CA GLY A 165 -16.48 -4.98 10.34
C GLY A 165 -17.22 -3.64 10.28
N GLY A 166 -18.45 -3.57 10.79
CA GLY A 166 -19.22 -2.32 10.87
C GLY A 166 -18.58 -1.27 11.79
N VAL A 167 -18.11 -1.68 12.97
CA VAL A 167 -17.42 -0.78 13.92
C VAL A 167 -16.12 -0.24 13.32
N ALA A 168 -15.29 -1.09 12.71
CA ALA A 168 -14.06 -0.67 12.06
C ALA A 168 -14.32 0.30 10.90
N HIS A 169 -15.30 0.00 10.05
CA HIS A 169 -15.70 0.87 8.93
C HIS A 169 -16.12 2.28 9.41
N LYS A 170 -16.84 2.37 10.54
CA LYS A 170 -17.18 3.67 11.16
C LYS A 170 -15.92 4.51 11.43
N TYR A 171 -14.89 3.93 12.05
CA TYR A 171 -13.67 4.67 12.40
C TYR A 171 -12.73 4.89 11.22
N TYR A 172 -12.73 3.99 10.24
CA TYR A 172 -12.09 4.21 8.95
C TYR A 172 -12.62 5.48 8.27
N LEU A 173 -13.94 5.62 8.17
CA LEU A 173 -14.56 6.81 7.59
C LEU A 173 -14.25 8.07 8.39
N LEU A 174 -14.32 8.02 9.72
CA LEU A 174 -14.09 9.18 10.57
C LEU A 174 -12.64 9.69 10.57
N PHE A 175 -11.65 8.79 10.70
CA PHE A 175 -10.24 9.18 10.91
C PHE A 175 -9.41 9.18 9.63
N GLN A 176 -9.76 8.35 8.64
CA GLN A 176 -8.96 8.21 7.43
C GLN A 176 -9.55 8.98 6.26
N HIS A 177 -10.87 8.90 6.07
CA HIS A 177 -11.58 9.66 5.02
C HIS A 177 -12.16 11.00 5.48
N HIS A 178 -12.30 11.22 6.79
CA HIS A 178 -13.00 12.37 7.36
C HIS A 178 -14.44 12.52 6.83
N LEU A 179 -15.13 11.39 6.65
CA LEU A 179 -16.51 11.31 6.21
C LEU A 179 -17.45 10.92 7.36
N PRO A 180 -18.73 11.31 7.29
CA PRO A 180 -19.74 10.77 8.19
C PRO A 180 -19.86 9.25 8.01
N PRO A 181 -19.85 8.49 9.10
CA PRO A 181 -20.07 7.05 9.05
C PRO A 181 -21.56 6.73 8.88
N PRO A 182 -21.91 5.44 8.65
CA PRO A 182 -23.29 4.98 8.75
C PRO A 182 -23.94 5.37 10.09
N PRO A 183 -25.25 5.69 10.12
CA PRO A 183 -25.92 6.13 11.35
C PRO A 183 -25.92 5.12 12.50
N SER A 184 -25.84 3.83 12.20
CA SER A 184 -25.71 2.74 13.16
C SER A 184 -24.97 1.56 12.53
N THR A 185 -24.39 0.68 13.36
CA THR A 185 -23.72 -0.55 12.91
C THR A 185 -24.50 -1.79 13.35
N TYR A 186 -24.16 -2.94 12.75
CA TYR A 186 -24.84 -4.21 12.99
C TYR A 186 -24.74 -4.67 14.46
N THR A 187 -25.88 -5.11 15.00
CA THR A 187 -25.98 -5.85 16.26
C THR A 187 -27.02 -6.96 16.16
N THR A 188 -26.84 -8.02 16.95
CA THR A 188 -27.72 -9.20 16.94
C THR A 188 -29.11 -8.91 17.52
N ASP A 189 -29.21 -7.91 18.41
CA ASP A 189 -30.44 -7.41 19.02
C ASP A 189 -31.16 -6.35 18.16
N ALA A 190 -30.54 -5.86 17.10
CA ALA A 190 -31.15 -4.99 16.09
C ALA A 190 -30.97 -5.56 14.66
N PRO A 191 -31.49 -6.76 14.33
CA PRO A 191 -31.25 -7.42 13.04
C PRO A 191 -31.83 -6.65 11.84
N GLN A 192 -32.69 -5.65 12.06
CA GLN A 192 -33.11 -4.74 11.01
C GLN A 192 -31.96 -3.92 10.41
N THR A 193 -30.85 -3.75 11.15
CA THR A 193 -29.62 -3.10 10.64
C THR A 193 -29.03 -3.82 9.43
N GLU A 194 -29.37 -5.11 9.23
CA GLU A 194 -28.96 -5.89 8.06
C GLU A 194 -29.82 -5.64 6.80
N LYS A 195 -30.95 -4.92 6.95
CA LYS A 195 -31.89 -4.70 5.86
C LYS A 195 -31.72 -3.29 5.31
N ASN A 196 -30.95 -3.13 4.23
CA ASN A 196 -30.90 -1.95 3.34
C ASN A 196 -31.36 -0.61 4.01
N GLY A 197 -30.63 -0.15 5.02
CA GLY A 197 -30.91 1.14 5.69
C GLY A 197 -31.76 1.08 6.96
N GLY A 198 -32.03 -0.09 7.52
CA GLY A 198 -32.55 -0.20 8.89
C GLY A 198 -31.56 0.37 9.89
N MET A 199 -32.06 1.14 10.86
CA MET A 199 -31.23 1.79 11.88
C MET A 199 -31.51 1.22 13.27
N ASP A 200 -30.50 1.27 14.13
CA ASP A 200 -30.65 0.95 15.54
C ASP A 200 -30.93 2.24 16.35
N SER A 201 -32.16 2.36 16.85
CA SER A 201 -32.58 3.51 17.67
C SER A 201 -31.78 3.66 18.97
N VAL A 202 -31.19 2.58 19.49
CA VAL A 202 -30.37 2.64 20.71
C VAL A 202 -29.08 3.39 20.43
N GLN A 203 -28.44 3.11 19.30
CA GLN A 203 -27.21 3.77 18.87
C GLN A 203 -27.42 5.25 18.49
N LEU A 204 -28.62 5.58 17.98
CA LEU A 204 -28.99 6.95 17.65
C LEU A 204 -29.40 7.79 18.87
N ARG A 205 -29.57 7.18 20.04
CA ARG A 205 -29.93 7.92 21.26
C ARG A 205 -28.79 8.86 21.64
N ASP A 206 -29.06 10.15 21.62
CA ASP A 206 -28.09 11.21 21.93
C ASP A 206 -26.89 11.30 20.95
N THR A 207 -27.01 10.72 19.76
CA THR A 207 -25.96 10.73 18.73
C THR A 207 -26.41 11.55 17.52
N TYR A 208 -25.55 12.47 17.07
CA TYR A 208 -25.73 13.16 15.79
C TYR A 208 -24.80 12.56 14.74
N VAL A 209 -25.38 12.13 13.61
CA VAL A 209 -24.63 11.70 12.42
C VAL A 209 -25.00 12.62 11.26
N LEU A 210 -24.00 13.29 10.69
CA LEU A 210 -24.22 14.15 9.53
C LEU A 210 -24.72 13.31 8.36
N THR A 211 -25.92 13.62 7.87
CA THR A 211 -26.41 13.02 6.61
C THR A 211 -25.80 13.79 5.46
N GLN A 212 -24.87 13.17 4.74
CA GLN A 212 -24.32 13.74 3.51
C GLN A 212 -25.37 13.73 2.40
N GLY A 213 -25.38 14.81 1.61
CA GLY A 213 -26.23 14.93 0.43
C GLY A 213 -25.61 14.19 -0.75
N GLU A 214 -24.93 14.94 -1.62
CA GLU A 214 -24.19 14.35 -2.74
C GLU A 214 -22.82 13.83 -2.28
N GLU A 215 -22.49 12.62 -2.71
CA GLU A 215 -21.17 12.01 -2.49
C GLU A 215 -20.10 12.78 -3.27
N ASP A 216 -18.91 12.95 -2.70
CA ASP A 216 -17.82 13.62 -3.41
C ASP A 216 -17.48 12.85 -4.69
N PRO A 217 -17.37 13.52 -5.86
CA PRO A 217 -17.12 12.87 -7.14
C PRO A 217 -15.75 12.18 -7.26
N CYS A 218 -14.87 12.32 -6.26
CA CYS A 218 -13.66 11.52 -6.13
C CYS A 218 -13.95 10.07 -5.75
N TYR A 219 -15.07 9.77 -5.08
CA TYR A 219 -15.43 8.41 -4.73
C TYR A 219 -16.15 7.69 -5.87
N ILE A 220 -15.77 6.43 -6.09
CA ILE A 220 -16.41 5.51 -7.01
C ILE A 220 -17.07 4.41 -6.17
N ILE A 221 -18.34 4.65 -5.84
CA ILE A 221 -19.12 3.82 -4.91
C ILE A 221 -19.62 2.54 -5.60
N GLY A 222 -19.33 1.39 -4.98
CA GLY A 222 -19.84 0.09 -5.41
C GLY A 222 -21.37 0.05 -5.51
N LYS A 223 -21.90 -0.77 -6.43
CA LYS A 223 -23.36 -0.83 -6.65
C LYS A 223 -24.11 -1.55 -5.54
N LYS A 224 -23.45 -2.49 -4.86
CA LYS A 224 -24.04 -3.40 -3.89
C LYS A 224 -23.23 -3.37 -2.59
N PRO A 225 -23.88 -3.64 -1.44
CA PRO A 225 -23.18 -3.89 -0.19
C PRO A 225 -22.21 -5.07 -0.30
N GLY A 226 -21.15 -5.04 0.50
CA GLY A 226 -20.25 -6.15 0.71
C GLY A 226 -20.91 -7.34 1.45
N PRO A 227 -20.27 -8.52 1.45
CA PRO A 227 -20.87 -9.74 2.01
C PRO A 227 -20.76 -9.84 3.53
N TYR A 228 -19.83 -9.11 4.15
CA TYR A 228 -19.53 -9.17 5.58
C TYR A 228 -19.58 -7.78 6.24
N VAL A 229 -19.13 -6.76 5.52
CA VAL A 229 -19.39 -5.34 5.81
C VAL A 229 -20.50 -4.93 4.87
N GLU A 230 -21.72 -4.76 5.37
CA GLU A 230 -22.91 -4.45 4.55
C GLU A 230 -22.97 -2.99 4.08
N GLU A 231 -21.80 -2.44 3.79
CA GLU A 231 -21.57 -1.13 3.20
C GLU A 231 -21.12 -1.29 1.75
N LYS A 232 -21.19 -0.22 0.98
CA LYS A 232 -20.72 -0.23 -0.41
C LYS A 232 -19.24 0.12 -0.45
N SER A 233 -18.49 -0.55 -1.33
CA SER A 233 -17.06 -0.25 -1.51
C SER A 233 -16.85 1.22 -1.91
N ARG A 234 -15.78 1.81 -1.38
CA ARG A 234 -15.41 3.23 -1.59
C ARG A 234 -14.06 3.34 -2.29
N ASN A 235 -14.05 3.05 -3.60
CA ASN A 235 -12.87 3.28 -4.43
C ASN A 235 -12.68 4.78 -4.66
N ILE A 236 -11.47 5.21 -5.02
CA ILE A 236 -11.11 6.63 -5.11
C ILE A 236 -10.51 6.93 -6.48
N TYR A 237 -10.83 8.09 -7.04
CA TYR A 237 -10.09 8.73 -8.13
C TYR A 237 -9.91 10.22 -7.82
N CYS A 238 -8.67 10.72 -7.92
CA CYS A 238 -8.42 12.16 -7.86
C CYS A 238 -7.20 12.56 -8.71
N ARG A 239 -7.08 13.85 -9.02
CA ARG A 239 -5.87 14.38 -9.67
C ARG A 239 -4.85 14.77 -8.61
N LEU A 240 -3.60 14.38 -8.83
CA LEU A 240 -2.45 14.77 -8.02
C LEU A 240 -1.65 15.88 -8.74
N GLY A 241 -2.36 16.96 -9.11
CA GLY A 241 -1.80 18.09 -9.86
C GLY A 241 -1.95 17.97 -11.39
N LYS A 242 -1.02 18.55 -12.14
CA LYS A 242 -1.18 18.75 -13.59
C LYS A 242 -1.11 17.43 -14.38
N HIS A 243 -0.10 16.60 -14.12
CA HIS A 243 0.21 15.41 -14.94
C HIS A 243 -0.01 14.07 -14.24
N MET A 244 -0.28 14.07 -12.94
CA MET A 244 -0.51 12.85 -12.16
C MET A 244 -1.97 12.71 -11.75
N ALA A 245 -2.48 11.48 -11.82
CA ALA A 245 -3.75 11.07 -11.23
C ALA A 245 -3.52 9.88 -10.30
N PHE A 246 -4.40 9.74 -9.32
CA PHE A 246 -4.44 8.64 -8.37
C PHE A 246 -5.74 7.87 -8.52
N ALA A 247 -5.66 6.55 -8.36
CA ALA A 247 -6.81 5.71 -8.11
C ALA A 247 -6.51 4.70 -7.00
N GLY A 248 -7.43 4.52 -6.06
CA GLY A 248 -7.34 3.53 -4.98
C GLY A 248 -8.50 2.57 -5.02
N ILE A 249 -8.22 1.27 -4.82
CA ILE A 249 -9.24 0.22 -4.78
C ILE A 249 -9.52 -0.14 -3.32
N ASP A 250 -10.79 -0.07 -2.92
CA ASP A 250 -11.26 -0.64 -1.66
C ASP A 250 -11.37 -2.15 -1.81
N ALA A 251 -10.32 -2.83 -1.37
CA ALA A 251 -10.15 -4.27 -1.52
C ALA A 251 -10.60 -5.08 -0.29
N ARG A 252 -11.31 -4.46 0.67
CA ARG A 252 -11.76 -5.13 1.92
C ARG A 252 -13.28 -5.18 2.05
N THR A 253 -14.02 -4.14 1.63
CA THR A 253 -15.49 -4.12 1.78
C THR A 253 -16.18 -5.29 1.07
N GLU A 254 -15.78 -5.60 -0.16
CA GLU A 254 -16.40 -6.65 -1.00
C GLU A 254 -15.66 -7.99 -0.92
N ARG A 255 -14.55 -8.06 -0.18
CA ARG A 255 -13.62 -9.20 -0.21
C ARG A 255 -14.22 -10.45 0.39
N THR A 256 -13.92 -11.55 -0.27
CA THR A 256 -14.09 -12.93 0.20
C THR A 256 -12.81 -13.70 -0.12
N ARG A 257 -12.67 -14.89 0.46
CA ARG A 257 -11.57 -15.82 0.15
C ARG A 257 -11.38 -16.14 -1.34
N HIS A 258 -12.41 -15.92 -2.17
CA HIS A 258 -12.38 -16.26 -3.60
C HIS A 258 -12.47 -15.06 -4.54
N GLN A 259 -12.70 -13.86 -4.02
CA GLN A 259 -12.94 -12.66 -4.84
C GLN A 259 -12.65 -11.41 -4.03
N ILE A 260 -11.93 -10.45 -4.60
CA ILE A 260 -11.57 -9.20 -3.93
C ILE A 260 -12.65 -8.14 -4.14
N ASN A 261 -13.05 -7.90 -5.39
CA ASN A 261 -14.15 -6.98 -5.72
C ASN A 261 -15.15 -7.61 -6.67
N TYR A 262 -16.39 -7.12 -6.66
CA TYR A 262 -17.41 -7.54 -7.61
C TYR A 262 -17.01 -7.16 -9.05
N PRO A 263 -17.29 -8.01 -10.06
CA PRO A 263 -17.04 -7.68 -11.46
C PRO A 263 -17.65 -6.33 -11.88
N GLU A 264 -18.87 -6.03 -11.44
CA GLU A 264 -19.53 -4.75 -11.72
C GLU A 264 -18.87 -3.54 -11.04
N THR A 265 -18.15 -3.74 -9.93
CA THR A 265 -17.37 -2.70 -9.25
C THR A 265 -16.13 -2.38 -10.07
N TYR A 266 -15.42 -3.40 -10.58
CA TYR A 266 -14.32 -3.17 -11.53
C TYR A 266 -14.80 -2.47 -12.81
N ASP A 267 -15.95 -2.85 -13.36
CA ASP A 267 -16.51 -2.20 -14.54
C ASP A 267 -16.80 -0.71 -14.33
N LEU A 268 -17.38 -0.38 -13.17
CA LEU A 268 -17.60 1.00 -12.79
C LEU A 268 -16.28 1.77 -12.59
N PHE A 269 -15.30 1.15 -11.89
CA PHE A 269 -13.99 1.72 -11.62
C PHE A 269 -13.24 2.08 -12.91
N PHE A 270 -13.05 1.11 -13.80
CA PHE A 270 -12.33 1.33 -15.06
C PHE A 270 -13.06 2.26 -16.01
N LYS A 271 -14.40 2.17 -16.10
CA LYS A 271 -15.18 3.11 -16.91
C LYS A 271 -14.96 4.54 -16.41
N THR A 272 -15.09 4.76 -15.11
CA THR A 272 -14.94 6.09 -14.52
C THR A 272 -13.55 6.65 -14.76
N ILE A 273 -12.50 5.86 -14.50
CA ILE A 273 -11.12 6.31 -14.76
C ILE A 273 -10.91 6.60 -16.25
N SER A 274 -11.41 5.75 -17.17
CA SER A 274 -11.33 5.99 -18.61
C SER A 274 -11.97 7.33 -19.01
N ASP A 275 -13.15 7.63 -18.45
CA ASP A 275 -13.87 8.87 -18.71
C ASP A 275 -13.11 10.09 -18.16
N ARG A 276 -12.52 9.99 -16.96
CA ARG A 276 -11.72 11.05 -16.34
C ARG A 276 -10.41 11.30 -17.09
N LEU A 277 -9.73 10.26 -17.54
CA LEU A 277 -8.53 10.37 -18.38
C LEU A 277 -8.86 11.01 -19.73
N ALA A 278 -9.96 10.62 -20.39
CA ALA A 278 -10.41 11.27 -21.61
C ALA A 278 -10.72 12.77 -21.40
N ALA A 279 -11.42 13.11 -20.31
CA ALA A 279 -11.75 14.48 -19.95
C ALA A 279 -10.51 15.34 -19.65
N SER A 280 -9.37 14.72 -19.27
CA SER A 280 -8.09 15.40 -19.07
C SER A 280 -7.46 15.94 -20.35
N LYS A 281 -7.95 15.51 -21.53
CA LYS A 281 -7.42 15.90 -22.85
C LYS A 281 -5.91 15.65 -23.01
N GLY A 282 -5.41 14.58 -22.35
CA GLY A 282 -4.01 14.19 -22.40
C GLY A 282 -3.08 14.96 -21.45
N ASP A 283 -3.62 15.80 -20.57
CA ASP A 283 -2.83 16.44 -19.51
C ASP A 283 -2.22 15.41 -18.55
N ILE A 284 -3.00 14.39 -18.16
CA ILE A 284 -2.54 13.31 -17.30
C ILE A 284 -1.59 12.42 -18.08
N LYS A 285 -0.39 12.21 -17.53
CA LYS A 285 0.68 11.34 -18.07
C LYS A 285 0.90 10.11 -17.21
N HIS A 286 0.58 10.18 -15.92
CA HIS A 286 0.74 9.09 -14.96
C HIS A 286 -0.55 8.81 -14.20
N LEU A 287 -0.90 7.54 -14.07
CA LEU A 287 -1.92 7.05 -13.16
C LEU A 287 -1.27 6.16 -12.10
N MET A 288 -1.30 6.60 -10.85
CA MET A 288 -0.85 5.83 -9.70
C MET A 288 -2.04 5.01 -9.17
N LEU A 289 -1.95 3.68 -9.27
CA LEU A 289 -2.93 2.76 -8.71
C LEU A 289 -2.47 2.28 -7.32
N LEU A 290 -3.31 2.39 -6.31
CA LEU A 290 -3.05 1.88 -4.97
C LEU A 290 -3.81 0.58 -4.72
N LEU A 291 -3.08 -0.44 -4.27
CA LEU A 291 -3.59 -1.73 -3.82
C LEU A 291 -3.03 -2.00 -2.41
N GLY A 292 -3.84 -2.53 -1.48
CA GLY A 292 -3.36 -2.90 -0.14
C GLY A 292 -2.21 -3.91 -0.20
N VAL A 293 -2.44 -4.95 -1.01
CA VAL A 293 -1.55 -6.10 -1.12
C VAL A 293 -0.74 -6.08 -2.42
N PRO A 294 0.54 -6.51 -2.43
CA PRO A 294 1.37 -6.49 -3.63
C PRO A 294 0.86 -7.39 -4.76
N ILE A 295 1.05 -6.92 -6.00
CA ILE A 295 0.56 -7.63 -7.18
C ILE A 295 1.69 -8.19 -8.06
N ALA A 296 2.82 -7.48 -8.17
CA ALA A 296 4.01 -7.94 -8.89
C ALA A 296 5.07 -8.45 -7.90
N TYR A 297 4.86 -9.65 -7.35
CA TYR A 297 5.61 -10.16 -6.20
C TYR A 297 5.87 -11.68 -6.31
N PRO A 298 6.96 -12.22 -5.73
CA PRO A 298 7.26 -13.64 -5.83
C PRO A 298 6.13 -14.51 -5.28
N ARG A 299 5.77 -15.56 -6.03
CA ARG A 299 4.71 -16.49 -5.64
C ARG A 299 5.15 -17.33 -4.44
N LEU A 300 4.33 -17.34 -3.40
CA LEU A 300 4.60 -18.03 -2.14
C LEU A 300 3.79 -19.32 -1.94
N GLN A 301 3.01 -19.78 -2.93
CA GLN A 301 2.22 -21.03 -2.88
C GLN A 301 2.99 -22.29 -2.44
N TRP A 302 4.31 -22.33 -2.63
CA TRP A 302 5.11 -23.47 -2.19
C TRP A 302 5.46 -23.40 -0.70
N LEU A 303 5.40 -22.21 -0.08
CA LEU A 303 5.66 -22.01 1.34
C LEU A 303 4.58 -22.70 2.20
N GLU A 304 3.33 -22.72 1.73
CA GLU A 304 2.25 -23.54 2.31
C GLU A 304 2.69 -25.01 2.43
N ASN A 305 3.22 -25.60 1.36
CA ASN A 305 3.67 -27.00 1.37
C ASN A 305 4.84 -27.25 2.33
N ILE A 306 5.71 -26.26 2.55
CA ILE A 306 6.78 -26.37 3.54
C ILE A 306 6.24 -26.25 4.96
N LEU A 307 5.39 -25.25 5.23
CA LEU A 307 4.83 -24.98 6.55
C LEU A 307 3.80 -26.05 6.98
N GLN A 308 3.17 -26.72 6.02
CA GLN A 308 2.31 -27.89 6.23
C GLN A 308 3.08 -29.23 6.21
N SER A 309 4.41 -29.21 6.03
CA SER A 309 5.22 -30.42 6.01
C SER A 309 5.16 -31.18 7.35
N PRO A 310 5.06 -32.52 7.35
CA PRO A 310 5.13 -33.34 8.56
C PRO A 310 6.39 -33.09 9.42
N LEU A 311 7.47 -32.60 8.80
CA LEU A 311 8.73 -32.25 9.46
C LEU A 311 8.60 -31.07 10.42
N ILE A 312 7.63 -30.18 10.20
CA ILE A 312 7.32 -29.03 11.07
C ILE A 312 6.24 -29.40 12.10
N GLY A 313 5.61 -30.58 11.94
CA GLY A 313 4.59 -31.13 12.84
C GLY A 313 4.98 -31.13 14.32
N PRO A 314 6.21 -31.54 14.71
CA PRO A 314 6.67 -31.48 16.10
C PRO A 314 6.71 -30.06 16.67
N LEU A 315 7.17 -29.07 15.88
CA LEU A 315 7.17 -27.66 16.30
C LEU A 315 5.74 -27.11 16.47
N ARG A 316 4.84 -27.41 15.53
CA ARG A 316 3.42 -27.01 15.62
C ARG A 316 2.74 -27.64 16.83
N PHE A 317 3.01 -28.93 17.10
CA PHE A 317 2.49 -29.64 18.26
C PHE A 317 3.01 -29.05 19.58
N LEU A 318 4.30 -28.75 19.67
CA LEU A 318 4.90 -28.12 20.86
C LEU A 318 4.35 -26.71 21.10
N ASN A 319 4.17 -25.91 20.05
CA ASN A 319 3.56 -24.58 20.20
C ASN A 319 2.10 -24.69 20.67
N LYS A 320 1.29 -25.54 20.02
CA LYS A 320 -0.11 -25.76 20.36
C LYS A 320 -0.31 -26.28 21.80
N ARG A 321 0.66 -27.05 22.32
CA ARG A 321 0.55 -27.70 23.64
C ARG A 321 1.21 -26.94 24.78
N PHE A 322 2.23 -26.14 24.51
CA PHE A 322 3.02 -25.47 25.55
C PHE A 322 3.13 -23.95 25.40
N GLY A 323 2.63 -23.35 24.31
CA GLY A 323 2.66 -21.89 24.10
C GLY A 323 4.07 -21.31 23.96
N ILE A 324 5.05 -22.14 23.57
CA ILE A 324 6.49 -21.79 23.59
C ILE A 324 6.91 -20.91 22.39
N ALA A 325 6.07 -20.76 21.35
CA ALA A 325 6.30 -19.80 20.27
C ALA A 325 5.19 -18.74 20.26
N GLY A 326 5.33 -17.76 21.17
CA GLY A 326 4.56 -16.52 21.11
C GLY A 326 4.90 -15.70 19.86
N SER A 327 3.87 -15.06 19.28
CA SER A 327 3.96 -14.07 18.17
C SER A 327 4.27 -14.60 16.76
N PHE A 328 4.03 -15.89 16.45
CA PHE A 328 4.24 -16.45 15.09
C PHE A 328 3.06 -17.23 14.49
N PHE A 329 1.97 -17.46 15.23
CA PHE A 329 0.84 -18.29 14.78
C PHE A 329 -0.50 -17.64 15.13
N ASN A 330 -1.41 -17.58 14.15
CA ASN A 330 -2.71 -16.98 14.29
C ASN A 330 -3.63 -17.89 15.13
N GLN A 331 -4.27 -17.32 16.16
CA GLN A 331 -5.10 -18.08 17.11
C GLN A 331 -6.45 -18.54 16.53
N PHE A 332 -6.84 -18.08 15.34
CA PHE A 332 -8.15 -18.38 14.76
C PHE A 332 -8.22 -19.76 14.10
N ASP A 333 -7.13 -20.22 13.49
CA ASP A 333 -7.02 -21.50 12.78
C ASP A 333 -5.74 -22.30 13.09
N GLY A 334 -4.75 -21.71 13.78
CA GLY A 334 -3.47 -22.34 14.11
C GLY A 334 -2.45 -22.36 12.97
N ASN A 335 -2.62 -21.51 11.95
CA ASN A 335 -1.63 -21.28 10.89
C ASN A 335 -0.59 -20.22 11.32
N VAL A 336 0.53 -20.16 10.59
CA VAL A 336 1.59 -19.16 10.80
C VAL A 336 1.05 -17.83 10.23
N ASP A 337 1.29 -16.69 10.86
CA ASP A 337 0.81 -15.38 10.34
C ASP A 337 1.20 -15.17 8.86
N LEU A 338 2.43 -15.58 8.51
CA LEU A 338 2.94 -15.59 7.13
C LEU A 338 2.14 -16.47 6.14
N LEU A 339 1.30 -17.41 6.59
CA LEU A 339 0.43 -18.25 5.75
C LEU A 339 -0.87 -17.55 5.39
N ASP A 340 -1.44 -16.76 6.30
CA ASP A 340 -2.67 -16.01 6.07
C ASP A 340 -2.39 -14.92 5.01
N ASP A 341 -1.24 -14.24 5.10
CA ASP A 341 -0.74 -13.30 4.08
C ASP A 341 -0.67 -13.94 2.67
N LEU A 342 -0.37 -15.24 2.57
CA LEU A 342 -0.24 -15.90 1.25
C LEU A 342 -1.58 -16.10 0.55
N ASP A 343 -2.64 -16.35 1.32
CA ASP A 343 -3.99 -16.52 0.80
C ASP A 343 -4.60 -15.15 0.44
N ASP A 344 -4.17 -14.06 1.10
CA ASP A 344 -4.57 -12.65 0.82
C ASP A 344 -3.99 -12.06 -0.47
N HIS A 345 -2.86 -12.62 -0.92
CA HIS A 345 -2.15 -12.09 -2.07
C HIS A 345 -2.91 -12.26 -3.39
N TYR A 346 -2.84 -11.25 -4.26
CA TYR A 346 -3.26 -11.38 -5.67
C TYR A 346 -2.57 -12.55 -6.38
N THR A 347 -1.40 -12.98 -5.89
CA THR A 347 -0.66 -14.12 -6.43
C THR A 347 -1.15 -15.48 -5.95
N ALA A 348 -2.04 -15.53 -4.95
CA ALA A 348 -2.70 -16.73 -4.42
C ALA A 348 -3.51 -17.45 -5.49
N HIS A 349 -3.75 -18.76 -5.33
CA HIS A 349 -4.33 -19.57 -6.40
C HIS A 349 -5.73 -19.07 -6.78
N GLN A 350 -6.52 -18.68 -5.79
CA GLN A 350 -7.89 -18.22 -5.94
C GLN A 350 -7.96 -16.90 -6.73
N HIS A 351 -6.99 -16.00 -6.56
CA HIS A 351 -7.01 -14.65 -7.14
C HIS A 351 -6.30 -14.53 -8.49
N LYS A 352 -5.64 -15.58 -9.00
CA LYS A 352 -4.86 -15.50 -10.27
C LYS A 352 -5.66 -14.99 -11.46
N LYS A 353 -6.93 -15.39 -11.58
CA LYS A 353 -7.80 -14.97 -12.68
C LYS A 353 -8.15 -13.48 -12.56
N GLU A 354 -8.57 -13.06 -11.37
CA GLU A 354 -8.91 -11.68 -11.04
C GLU A 354 -7.69 -10.75 -11.22
N ARG A 355 -6.52 -11.16 -10.71
CA ARG A 355 -5.24 -10.51 -10.93
C ARG A 355 -4.93 -10.32 -12.42
N LYS A 356 -5.06 -11.39 -13.22
CA LYS A 356 -4.78 -11.31 -14.65
C LYS A 356 -5.70 -10.32 -15.34
N GLU A 357 -7.00 -10.38 -15.05
CA GLU A 357 -7.99 -9.46 -15.61
C GLU A 357 -7.68 -8.00 -15.23
N LEU A 358 -7.34 -7.74 -13.95
CA LEU A 358 -6.96 -6.41 -13.47
C LEU A 358 -5.77 -5.84 -14.27
N ILE A 359 -4.68 -6.61 -14.40
CA ILE A 359 -3.49 -6.15 -15.13
C ILE A 359 -3.80 -5.92 -16.61
N LEU A 360 -4.53 -6.82 -17.28
CA LEU A 360 -4.90 -6.64 -18.69
C LEU A 360 -5.75 -5.39 -18.92
N ARG A 361 -6.69 -5.09 -18.02
CA ARG A 361 -7.50 -3.87 -18.09
C ARG A 361 -6.67 -2.60 -17.84
N LEU A 362 -5.65 -2.67 -16.98
CA LEU A 362 -4.69 -1.57 -16.80
C LEU A 362 -3.86 -1.35 -18.07
N GLN A 363 -3.35 -2.42 -18.69
CA GLN A 363 -2.61 -2.32 -19.96
C GLN A 363 -3.46 -1.70 -21.07
N GLU A 364 -4.73 -2.08 -21.19
CA GLU A 364 -5.66 -1.49 -22.16
C GLU A 364 -5.92 -0.01 -21.86
N LEU A 365 -6.09 0.36 -20.59
CA LEU A 365 -6.27 1.75 -20.17
C LEU A 365 -5.04 2.60 -20.52
N ALA A 366 -3.83 2.09 -20.21
CA ALA A 366 -2.55 2.73 -20.53
C ALA A 366 -2.41 2.94 -22.03
N LYS A 367 -2.68 1.90 -22.83
CA LYS A 367 -2.67 1.94 -24.30
C LYS A 367 -3.64 2.98 -24.85
N LYS A 368 -4.90 2.93 -24.42
CA LYS A 368 -6.00 3.79 -24.90
C LYS A 368 -5.75 5.27 -24.66
N HIS A 369 -5.23 5.63 -23.48
CA HIS A 369 -5.05 7.02 -23.06
C HIS A 369 -3.61 7.54 -23.14
N SER A 370 -2.65 6.69 -23.52
CA SER A 370 -1.21 7.00 -23.50
C SER A 370 -0.76 7.52 -22.13
N VAL A 371 -1.13 6.78 -21.08
CA VAL A 371 -0.80 7.07 -19.67
C VAL A 371 0.06 5.96 -19.11
N ARG A 372 1.17 6.31 -18.46
CA ARG A 372 1.98 5.36 -17.69
C ARG A 372 1.24 5.00 -16.41
N ILE A 373 1.08 3.70 -16.16
CA ILE A 373 0.51 3.21 -14.91
C ILE A 373 1.65 2.77 -14.00
N SER A 374 1.60 3.21 -12.74
CA SER A 374 2.48 2.75 -11.67
C SER A 374 1.61 2.26 -10.51
N ILE A 375 1.99 1.14 -9.90
CA ILE A 375 1.25 0.55 -8.77
C ILE A 375 2.00 0.83 -7.48
N LEU A 376 1.28 1.27 -6.46
CA LEU A 376 1.74 1.37 -5.08
C LEU A 376 1.08 0.25 -4.27
N SER A 377 1.85 -0.45 -3.43
CA SER A 377 1.31 -1.49 -2.56
C SER A 377 2.15 -1.72 -1.29
N GLY A 378 1.54 -2.32 -0.26
CA GLY A 378 2.13 -2.48 1.07
C GLY A 378 1.96 -3.89 1.65
N ASP A 379 1.50 -3.98 2.89
CA ASP A 379 1.08 -5.21 3.60
C ASP A 379 2.22 -6.18 4.01
N VAL A 380 3.10 -6.58 3.08
CA VAL A 380 4.07 -7.68 3.29
C VAL A 380 5.31 -7.36 4.14
N HIS A 381 5.38 -6.15 4.69
CA HIS A 381 6.51 -5.59 5.46
C HIS A 381 7.90 -5.77 4.80
N LEU A 382 7.94 -5.89 3.47
CA LEU A 382 9.17 -6.15 2.70
C LEU A 382 9.24 -5.25 1.48
N ALA A 383 10.24 -4.38 1.45
CA ALA A 383 10.41 -3.47 0.32
C ALA A 383 10.91 -4.21 -0.92
N ALA A 384 10.32 -3.89 -2.07
CA ALA A 384 10.69 -4.43 -3.39
C ALA A 384 10.17 -3.51 -4.51
N VAL A 385 10.66 -3.73 -5.74
CA VAL A 385 10.10 -3.10 -6.94
C VAL A 385 9.78 -4.20 -7.95
N GLY A 386 8.50 -4.52 -8.09
CA GLY A 386 8.00 -5.44 -9.11
C GLY A 386 7.74 -4.71 -10.43
N ARG A 387 7.76 -5.41 -11.55
CA ARG A 387 7.47 -4.83 -12.87
C ARG A 387 6.77 -5.84 -13.75
N PHE A 388 5.72 -5.40 -14.44
CA PHE A 388 5.25 -6.02 -15.68
C PHE A 388 5.90 -5.32 -16.86
N TYR A 389 6.15 -6.02 -17.97
CA TYR A 389 6.73 -5.46 -19.19
C TYR A 389 6.48 -6.38 -20.38
N SER A 390 6.56 -5.83 -21.60
CA SER A 390 6.49 -6.62 -22.82
C SER A 390 7.64 -7.62 -22.88
N ASN A 391 7.41 -8.81 -23.43
CA ASN A 391 8.44 -9.84 -23.56
C ASN A 391 9.70 -9.26 -24.22
N ALA A 392 10.87 -9.49 -23.61
CA ALA A 392 12.12 -8.85 -24.04
C ALA A 392 12.47 -9.10 -25.53
N LYS A 393 11.96 -10.19 -26.13
CA LYS A 393 12.14 -10.50 -27.56
C LYS A 393 11.46 -9.50 -28.50
N GLN A 394 10.42 -8.81 -28.04
CA GLN A 394 9.71 -7.79 -28.82
C GLN A 394 10.52 -6.49 -28.94
N ASN A 395 11.54 -6.29 -28.09
CA ASN A 395 12.43 -5.12 -28.13
C ASN A 395 11.68 -3.77 -28.10
N ILE A 396 10.60 -3.69 -27.32
CA ILE A 396 9.82 -2.48 -27.14
C ILE A 396 10.48 -1.62 -26.06
N LYS A 397 10.75 -0.36 -26.38
CA LYS A 397 11.28 0.61 -25.41
C LYS A 397 10.26 0.91 -24.32
N ALA A 398 10.70 1.14 -23.08
CA ALA A 398 9.80 1.36 -21.96
C ALA A 398 8.85 2.55 -22.19
N GLU A 399 9.32 3.65 -22.79
CA GLU A 399 8.55 4.83 -23.19
C GLU A 399 7.37 4.49 -24.10
N HIS A 400 7.46 3.38 -24.82
CA HIS A 400 6.46 2.91 -25.79
C HIS A 400 5.65 1.72 -25.29
N ASP A 401 6.12 1.06 -24.24
CA ASP A 401 5.57 -0.18 -23.73
C ASP A 401 4.42 0.11 -22.75
N TRP A 402 3.16 0.03 -23.17
CA TRP A 402 2.01 0.14 -22.27
C TRP A 402 1.88 -1.04 -21.30
N ARG A 403 2.63 -2.13 -21.52
CA ARG A 403 2.74 -3.27 -20.60
C ARG A 403 3.76 -3.04 -19.50
N TYR A 404 4.66 -2.06 -19.65
CA TYR A 404 5.58 -1.62 -18.61
C TYR A 404 4.80 -0.95 -17.46
N ILE A 405 4.62 -1.68 -16.36
CA ILE A 405 3.90 -1.23 -15.16
C ILE A 405 4.78 -1.54 -13.95
N PRO A 406 5.51 -0.55 -13.40
CA PRO A 406 6.25 -0.73 -12.16
C PRO A 406 5.29 -0.77 -10.96
N ASN A 407 5.59 -1.64 -10.01
CA ASN A 407 4.93 -1.76 -8.71
C ASN A 407 5.95 -1.45 -7.62
N VAL A 408 5.82 -0.28 -7.01
CA VAL A 408 6.60 0.15 -5.84
C VAL A 408 5.97 -0.47 -4.60
N ILE A 409 6.70 -1.36 -3.94
CA ILE A 409 6.22 -2.09 -2.76
C ILE A 409 6.92 -1.51 -1.53
N SER A 410 6.17 -0.85 -0.66
CA SER A 410 6.69 -0.39 0.62
C SER A 410 6.78 -1.55 1.61
N SER A 411 7.80 -1.46 2.46
CA SER A 411 7.82 -2.16 3.75
C SER A 411 6.96 -1.38 4.74
N ALA A 412 6.80 -1.92 5.95
CA ALA A 412 6.15 -1.19 7.02
C ALA A 412 6.94 0.06 7.39
N ILE A 413 6.26 1.20 7.54
CA ILE A 413 6.91 2.41 8.05
C ILE A 413 7.20 2.31 9.54
N THR A 414 6.36 1.57 10.28
CA THR A 414 6.46 1.44 11.75
C THR A 414 6.75 0.00 12.19
N ASN A 415 6.01 -0.98 11.64
CA ASN A 415 6.07 -2.37 12.09
C ASN A 415 7.42 -3.06 11.83
N LYS A 416 7.63 -4.21 12.49
CA LYS A 416 8.82 -5.04 12.25
C LYS A 416 8.77 -5.67 10.84
N PRO A 417 9.89 -5.72 10.10
CA PRO A 417 10.00 -6.45 8.84
C PRO A 417 9.98 -7.97 9.07
N PRO A 418 9.78 -8.79 8.01
CA PRO A 418 9.86 -10.23 8.11
C PRO A 418 11.30 -10.68 8.39
N PRO A 419 11.49 -11.93 8.87
CA PRO A 419 12.83 -12.47 9.13
C PRO A 419 13.74 -12.42 7.89
N THR A 420 15.01 -12.07 8.07
CA THR A 420 16.02 -11.99 6.99
C THR A 420 16.09 -13.25 6.11
N ALA A 421 15.89 -14.43 6.71
CA ALA A 421 15.85 -15.69 5.96
C ALA A 421 14.72 -15.74 4.93
N VAL A 422 13.54 -15.21 5.27
CA VAL A 422 12.36 -15.14 4.38
C VAL A 422 12.63 -14.19 3.22
N ALA A 423 13.18 -13.00 3.50
CA ALA A 423 13.56 -12.04 2.46
C ALA A 423 14.59 -12.62 1.48
N ASN A 424 15.66 -13.24 1.99
CA ASN A 424 16.69 -13.87 1.14
C ASN A 424 16.13 -15.02 0.30
N LEU A 425 15.16 -15.76 0.82
CA LEU A 425 14.49 -16.84 0.12
C LEU A 425 13.59 -16.32 -1.00
N LEU A 426 12.84 -15.26 -0.73
CA LEU A 426 12.04 -14.54 -1.74
C LEU A 426 12.91 -14.00 -2.87
N ALA A 427 14.03 -13.36 -2.55
CA ALA A 427 14.98 -12.85 -3.54
C ALA A 427 15.56 -13.95 -4.43
N LYS A 428 15.96 -15.09 -3.85
CA LYS A 428 16.41 -16.27 -4.62
C LYS A 428 15.32 -16.85 -5.52
N ARG A 429 14.06 -16.58 -5.22
CA ARG A 429 12.90 -16.99 -6.02
C ARG A 429 12.41 -15.90 -6.97
N ASN A 430 13.08 -14.75 -7.05
CA ASN A 430 12.88 -13.79 -8.14
C ASN A 430 13.17 -14.53 -9.46
N LYS A 431 12.13 -14.90 -10.19
CA LYS A 431 12.20 -15.58 -11.48
C LYS A 431 11.31 -14.80 -12.43
N ILE A 432 11.63 -14.88 -13.71
CA ILE A 432 10.75 -14.35 -14.75
C ILE A 432 9.46 -15.17 -14.72
N HIS A 433 8.36 -14.47 -14.53
CA HIS A 433 7.03 -15.01 -14.63
C HIS A 433 6.34 -14.47 -15.87
N HIS A 434 5.48 -15.27 -16.48
CA HIS A 434 4.69 -14.87 -17.64
C HIS A 434 3.25 -14.68 -17.19
N LEU A 435 2.72 -13.47 -17.37
CA LEU A 435 1.29 -13.17 -17.15
C LEU A 435 0.46 -13.75 -18.31
N ASP A 436 0.97 -13.62 -19.53
CA ASP A 436 0.50 -14.21 -20.77
C ASP A 436 1.65 -14.41 -21.76
N ALA A 437 1.35 -14.58 -23.05
CA ALA A 437 2.35 -14.81 -24.08
C ALA A 437 3.25 -13.58 -24.36
N GLU A 438 2.76 -12.38 -24.08
CA GLU A 438 3.38 -11.12 -24.47
C GLU A 438 3.86 -10.28 -23.27
N THR A 439 3.46 -10.64 -22.04
CA THR A 439 3.77 -9.90 -20.82
C THR A 439 4.57 -10.76 -19.84
N ASP A 440 5.76 -10.28 -19.51
CA ASP A 440 6.65 -10.84 -18.49
C ASP A 440 6.55 -10.02 -17.18
N GLU A 441 7.00 -10.63 -16.08
CA GLU A 441 7.00 -10.06 -14.74
C GLU A 441 8.26 -10.48 -13.99
N THR A 442 8.90 -9.53 -13.30
CA THR A 442 10.07 -9.78 -12.44
C THR A 442 10.25 -8.67 -11.39
N LEU A 443 11.00 -8.93 -10.32
CA LEU A 443 11.51 -7.85 -9.47
C LEU A 443 12.77 -7.23 -10.08
N LEU A 444 12.89 -5.90 -9.95
CA LEU A 444 14.11 -5.12 -10.17
C LEU A 444 15.10 -5.36 -9.03
N GLU A 445 16.36 -5.61 -9.37
CA GLU A 445 17.46 -5.66 -8.41
C GLU A 445 17.93 -4.25 -8.01
N ILE A 446 17.05 -3.52 -7.29
CA ILE A 446 17.27 -2.13 -6.87
C ILE A 446 18.19 -1.98 -5.65
N PHE A 447 18.29 -2.99 -4.79
CA PHE A 447 19.06 -2.90 -3.55
C PHE A 447 20.53 -3.31 -3.77
N ASN A 448 21.29 -2.43 -4.41
CA ASN A 448 22.70 -2.62 -4.72
C ASN A 448 23.62 -2.77 -3.49
N GLN A 449 23.17 -2.38 -2.30
CA GLN A 449 23.86 -2.57 -1.03
C GLN A 449 22.87 -2.56 0.15
N ASN A 450 23.29 -3.06 1.31
CA ASN A 450 22.54 -2.90 2.56
C ASN A 450 22.55 -1.41 3.02
N PRO A 451 21.50 -0.94 3.71
CA PRO A 451 21.45 0.44 4.20
C PRO A 451 22.47 0.65 5.31
N GLY A 452 23.24 1.76 5.25
CA GLY A 452 24.24 2.12 6.26
C GLY A 452 25.47 1.21 6.32
N VAL A 453 25.80 0.51 5.23
CA VAL A 453 27.04 -0.30 5.16
C VAL A 453 28.25 0.55 5.51
N GLY A 454 29.07 0.04 6.44
CA GLY A 454 30.28 0.72 6.93
C GLY A 454 30.04 1.70 8.08
N GLU A 455 28.78 2.01 8.42
CA GLU A 455 28.47 2.88 9.57
C GLU A 455 28.60 2.11 10.90
N PRO A 456 29.20 2.71 11.95
CA PRO A 456 29.35 2.05 13.24
C PRO A 456 28.00 1.61 13.84
N GLY A 457 27.90 0.34 14.23
CA GLY A 457 26.70 -0.21 14.88
C GLY A 457 25.57 -0.61 13.93
N VAL A 458 25.69 -0.36 12.62
CA VAL A 458 24.70 -0.78 11.63
C VAL A 458 24.97 -2.22 11.19
N LYS A 459 23.95 -3.07 11.33
CA LYS A 459 23.98 -4.49 10.91
C LYS A 459 23.35 -4.66 9.52
N PRO A 460 23.88 -5.57 8.67
CA PRO A 460 23.22 -5.96 7.43
C PRO A 460 21.78 -6.43 7.66
N LYS A 461 20.87 -6.09 6.75
CA LYS A 461 19.44 -6.46 6.79
C LYS A 461 19.17 -7.74 5.99
N SER A 462 19.91 -7.93 4.91
CA SER A 462 19.83 -9.07 3.99
C SER A 462 21.21 -9.61 3.64
N ALA A 463 21.25 -10.77 2.97
CA ALA A 463 22.50 -11.31 2.43
C ALA A 463 23.06 -10.40 1.34
N GLU A 464 24.39 -10.37 1.17
CA GLU A 464 25.07 -9.52 0.18
C GLU A 464 24.60 -9.74 -1.26
N ASN A 465 24.11 -10.94 -1.59
CA ASN A 465 23.59 -11.27 -2.92
C ASN A 465 22.06 -11.07 -3.06
N ASN A 466 21.39 -10.50 -2.05
CA ASN A 466 19.99 -10.15 -2.13
C ASN A 466 19.84 -8.69 -2.56
N HIS A 467 19.67 -8.48 -3.87
CA HIS A 467 19.45 -7.16 -4.45
C HIS A 467 17.97 -6.85 -4.75
N ALA A 468 17.07 -7.81 -4.55
CA ALA A 468 15.67 -7.69 -4.98
C ALA A 468 14.69 -7.31 -3.86
N THR A 469 15.04 -7.61 -2.60
CA THR A 469 14.13 -7.40 -1.45
C THR A 469 14.89 -6.85 -0.24
N MET A 470 14.22 -6.03 0.56
CA MET A 470 14.84 -5.40 1.73
C MET A 470 13.93 -5.48 2.97
N PRO A 471 14.27 -6.33 3.97
CA PRO A 471 13.52 -6.46 5.22
C PRO A 471 13.94 -5.38 6.21
N SER A 472 13.57 -4.14 5.91
CA SER A 472 13.81 -2.97 6.77
C SER A 472 12.66 -2.00 6.60
N ARG A 473 12.35 -1.20 7.63
CA ARG A 473 11.26 -0.23 7.56
C ARG A 473 11.52 0.81 6.48
N ASN A 474 10.48 1.30 5.80
CA ASN A 474 10.67 2.33 4.78
C ASN A 474 9.42 3.19 4.51
N TYR A 475 9.62 4.19 3.67
CA TYR A 475 8.58 4.88 2.92
C TYR A 475 9.11 5.21 1.52
N ALA A 476 8.22 5.61 0.61
CA ALA A 476 8.58 6.02 -0.75
C ALA A 476 8.28 7.49 -1.02
N ILE A 477 9.03 8.08 -1.94
CA ILE A 477 8.83 9.42 -2.49
C ILE A 477 8.63 9.27 -3.99
N ILE A 478 7.59 9.91 -4.53
CA ILE A 478 7.34 9.98 -5.97
C ILE A 478 7.12 11.44 -6.38
N CYS A 479 7.84 11.91 -7.38
CA CYS A 479 7.67 13.26 -7.92
C CYS A 479 8.00 13.30 -9.41
N GLU A 480 7.67 14.42 -10.07
CA GLU A 480 8.09 14.65 -11.45
C GLU A 480 9.61 14.68 -11.56
N SER A 481 10.14 13.97 -12.56
CA SER A 481 11.57 13.88 -12.83
C SER A 481 12.13 15.14 -13.47
N SER A 482 11.30 15.97 -14.11
CA SER A 482 11.74 17.19 -14.81
C SER A 482 11.03 18.45 -14.28
N HIS A 483 11.63 19.62 -14.48
CA HIS A 483 10.99 20.92 -14.27
C HIS A 483 10.17 21.35 -15.50
N HIS A 484 9.05 22.05 -15.31
CA HIS A 484 8.17 22.47 -16.42
C HIS A 484 8.80 23.43 -17.44
N ASN A 485 9.89 24.12 -17.08
CA ASN A 485 10.58 25.02 -18.01
C ASN A 485 11.51 24.29 -19.01
N ALA A 486 11.52 22.95 -19.03
CA ALA A 486 12.30 22.16 -20.00
C ALA A 486 11.68 22.11 -21.40
N GLU A 487 10.48 22.66 -21.63
CA GLU A 487 9.85 22.74 -22.96
C GLU A 487 10.61 23.64 -23.96
N GLY A 488 11.67 24.34 -23.54
CA GLY A 488 12.55 25.12 -24.41
C GLY A 488 13.87 24.45 -24.82
N ALA A 489 14.21 23.26 -24.31
CA ALA A 489 15.53 22.64 -24.49
C ALA A 489 15.52 21.40 -25.40
N MET A 490 14.48 21.21 -26.21
CA MET A 490 14.45 20.22 -27.28
C MET A 490 14.24 20.87 -28.66
N SER A 491 15.11 21.82 -29.00
CA SER A 491 15.50 22.06 -30.38
C SER A 491 16.86 22.77 -30.40
N ASN A 492 17.93 21.98 -30.30
CA ASN A 492 19.20 22.13 -31.01
C ASN A 492 20.27 21.35 -30.26
N GLY A 493 21.00 20.52 -30.99
CA GLY A 493 22.27 20.01 -30.49
C GLY A 493 23.22 21.16 -30.14
N VAL A 494 24.24 20.79 -29.35
CA VAL A 494 25.48 21.54 -29.04
C VAL A 494 25.57 22.12 -27.60
N ASN A 495 26.41 21.44 -26.81
CA ASN A 495 27.39 21.87 -25.80
C ASN A 495 27.09 22.95 -24.72
N GLY A 496 27.32 22.54 -23.46
CA GLY A 496 27.81 23.37 -22.33
C GLY A 496 26.72 24.05 -21.49
N HIS A 497 26.65 23.97 -20.17
CA HIS A 497 27.67 23.74 -19.15
C HIS A 497 27.14 22.90 -17.98
N THR A 498 27.95 21.94 -17.57
CA THR A 498 27.91 21.20 -16.32
C THR A 498 28.32 22.08 -15.15
N ASN A 499 27.63 21.95 -14.01
CA ASN A 499 28.24 22.06 -12.69
C ASN A 499 27.78 20.85 -11.87
N GLY A 500 28.68 19.89 -11.69
CA GLY A 500 28.51 18.72 -10.81
C GLY A 500 28.37 17.40 -11.54
N ASP A 501 29.51 16.85 -11.98
CA ASP A 501 29.84 15.43 -12.17
C ASP A 501 28.68 14.42 -12.20
N VAL A 502 28.03 14.29 -13.36
CA VAL A 502 27.36 13.04 -13.73
C VAL A 502 27.78 12.67 -15.16
N GLU A 503 29.00 12.15 -15.29
CA GLU A 503 29.41 11.42 -16.49
C GLU A 503 28.55 10.14 -16.61
N GLY A 504 27.72 10.02 -17.66
CA GLY A 504 27.25 8.70 -18.12
C GLY A 504 25.78 8.49 -18.46
N TYR A 505 24.90 9.49 -18.38
CA TYR A 505 23.51 9.36 -18.85
C TYR A 505 23.39 9.94 -20.27
N GLY A 506 23.88 9.15 -21.24
CA GLY A 506 23.73 9.43 -22.66
C GLY A 506 22.29 9.27 -23.16
N ASP A 507 22.07 9.71 -24.39
CA ASP A 507 20.82 9.65 -25.14
C ASP A 507 20.07 8.30 -24.98
N ASN A 508 18.75 8.33 -24.77
CA ASN A 508 17.88 7.14 -24.67
C ASN A 508 18.01 6.21 -25.90
N ALA A 509 18.55 6.72 -27.01
CA ALA A 509 18.86 5.96 -28.21
C ALA A 509 19.95 4.88 -28.03
N ALA A 510 20.86 5.01 -27.05
CA ALA A 510 22.02 4.14 -26.88
C ALA A 510 21.84 3.01 -25.84
N PHE A 511 20.72 2.97 -25.11
CA PHE A 511 20.49 1.93 -24.10
C PHE A 511 20.07 0.61 -24.75
N SER A 512 20.78 -0.47 -24.39
CA SER A 512 20.42 -1.84 -24.78
C SER A 512 19.98 -2.61 -23.53
N PRO A 513 18.75 -3.17 -23.50
CA PRO A 513 18.29 -3.97 -22.38
C PRO A 513 19.23 -5.17 -22.11
N PRO A 514 19.49 -5.48 -20.83
CA PRO A 514 20.35 -6.59 -20.45
C PRO A 514 19.67 -7.94 -20.72
N LYS A 515 20.47 -9.00 -20.86
CA LYS A 515 19.97 -10.37 -21.01
C LYS A 515 19.20 -10.86 -19.78
N ASN A 516 19.56 -10.35 -18.60
CA ASN A 516 18.91 -10.65 -17.34
C ASN A 516 17.88 -9.57 -17.04
N PRO A 517 16.57 -9.82 -17.18
CA PRO A 517 15.56 -8.77 -17.03
C PRO A 517 15.34 -8.32 -15.58
N ARG A 518 16.08 -8.88 -14.61
CA ARG A 518 16.15 -8.37 -13.22
C ARG A 518 16.96 -7.07 -13.13
N GLU A 519 17.83 -6.85 -14.11
CA GLU A 519 18.63 -5.63 -14.26
C GLU A 519 17.78 -4.51 -14.91
N PRO A 520 18.33 -3.29 -15.06
CA PRO A 520 17.62 -2.15 -15.66
C PRO A 520 17.09 -2.46 -17.07
N LEU A 521 15.81 -2.18 -17.33
CA LEU A 521 15.15 -2.37 -18.63
C LEU A 521 15.18 -1.12 -19.51
N HIS A 522 15.48 0.05 -18.94
CA HIS A 522 15.61 1.33 -19.64
C HIS A 522 16.53 2.30 -18.88
N MET A 523 16.81 3.46 -19.47
CA MET A 523 17.74 4.46 -18.91
C MET A 523 17.36 4.96 -17.52
N GLY A 524 16.07 5.20 -17.27
CA GLY A 524 15.58 5.60 -15.95
C GLY A 524 15.86 4.59 -14.82
N GLU A 525 16.18 3.33 -15.13
CA GLU A 525 16.59 2.33 -14.13
C GLU A 525 18.11 2.13 -14.09
N LYS A 526 18.88 2.75 -15.00
CA LYS A 526 20.34 2.59 -15.04
C LYS A 526 20.95 3.08 -13.73
N GLY A 527 21.66 2.20 -13.03
CA GLY A 527 22.24 2.52 -11.73
C GLY A 527 21.22 2.54 -10.58
N ALA A 528 20.02 1.97 -10.78
CA ALA A 528 18.99 1.85 -9.75
C ALA A 528 19.58 1.36 -8.42
N GLY A 529 19.18 2.03 -7.34
CA GLY A 529 19.75 1.83 -6.00
C GLY A 529 20.35 3.11 -5.45
N THR A 530 21.35 3.00 -4.56
CA THR A 530 21.95 4.16 -3.86
C THR A 530 22.70 5.11 -4.79
N ASN A 531 23.14 4.62 -5.95
CA ASN A 531 23.94 5.39 -6.90
C ASN A 531 23.08 6.15 -7.93
N HIS A 532 21.78 5.84 -7.98
CA HIS A 532 20.86 6.54 -8.86
C HIS A 532 20.60 7.97 -8.31
N PRO A 533 20.63 9.04 -9.14
CA PRO A 533 20.40 10.41 -8.65
C PRO A 533 19.05 10.62 -7.95
N ALA A 534 18.03 9.81 -8.24
CA ALA A 534 16.74 9.87 -7.54
C ALA A 534 16.85 9.39 -6.07
N ALA A 535 17.94 8.73 -5.67
CA ALA A 535 18.10 8.20 -4.31
C ALA A 535 18.09 9.30 -3.24
N GLN A 536 18.44 10.54 -3.57
CA GLN A 536 18.37 11.65 -2.60
C GLN A 536 16.93 12.09 -2.27
N GLY A 537 15.97 11.93 -3.20
CA GLY A 537 14.55 12.18 -2.96
C GLY A 537 14.10 13.65 -2.87
N ILE A 538 14.97 14.62 -3.13
CA ILE A 538 14.74 16.07 -3.05
C ILE A 538 14.75 16.71 -4.44
N ASN A 539 15.88 16.63 -5.16
CA ASN A 539 16.11 17.19 -6.48
C ASN A 539 15.53 16.30 -7.58
N ARG A 540 14.98 16.92 -8.63
CA ARG A 540 14.48 16.24 -9.82
C ARG A 540 15.64 15.86 -10.73
N THR A 541 15.68 14.62 -11.22
CA THR A 541 16.86 14.08 -11.91
C THR A 541 16.91 14.34 -13.41
N GLY A 542 15.75 14.49 -14.04
CA GLY A 542 15.55 14.54 -15.49
C GLY A 542 15.62 13.17 -16.17
N LEU A 543 15.98 12.10 -15.46
CA LEU A 543 16.25 10.78 -16.03
C LEU A 543 14.99 10.01 -16.45
N GLY A 544 13.82 10.41 -15.95
CA GLY A 544 12.53 9.94 -16.45
C GLY A 544 12.11 10.61 -17.77
N GLY A 545 12.89 11.57 -18.27
CA GLY A 545 12.54 12.37 -19.44
C GLY A 545 11.42 13.38 -19.19
N ALA A 546 10.84 13.89 -20.27
CA ALA A 546 9.71 14.82 -20.21
C ALA A 546 8.50 14.15 -19.57
N ASN A 547 7.95 14.76 -18.51
CA ASN A 547 6.85 14.20 -17.73
C ASN A 547 7.14 12.83 -17.08
N GLY A 548 8.39 12.39 -16.95
CA GLY A 548 8.72 11.18 -16.18
C GLY A 548 8.55 11.38 -14.67
N LEU A 549 8.66 10.30 -13.90
CA LEU A 549 8.66 10.34 -12.43
C LEU A 549 9.99 9.87 -11.87
N ASP A 550 10.47 10.51 -10.81
CA ASP A 550 11.52 9.96 -9.94
C ASP A 550 10.85 9.21 -8.78
N VAL A 551 11.45 8.07 -8.40
CA VAL A 551 11.01 7.26 -7.26
C VAL A 551 12.19 7.04 -6.33
N THR A 552 11.96 7.24 -5.03
CA THR A 552 12.94 6.99 -3.96
C THR A 552 12.34 6.09 -2.91
N LEU A 553 13.01 5.00 -2.54
CA LEU A 553 12.74 4.25 -1.31
C LEU A 553 13.69 4.74 -0.22
N ARG A 554 13.15 5.21 0.91
CA ARG A 554 13.89 5.67 2.08
C ARG A 554 13.91 4.57 3.13
N VAL A 555 14.97 3.76 3.12
CA VAL A 555 15.07 2.51 3.89
C VAL A 555 15.83 2.74 5.19
N GLU A 556 15.27 2.28 6.31
CA GLU A 556 15.87 2.37 7.63
C GLU A 556 17.27 1.74 7.69
N LYS A 557 18.24 2.50 8.24
CA LYS A 557 19.59 2.01 8.53
C LYS A 557 19.64 1.21 9.83
N ASN A 558 19.06 1.72 10.92
CA ASN A 558 19.16 1.11 12.24
C ASN A 558 17.83 1.22 13.02
N PRO A 559 17.18 0.10 13.40
CA PRO A 559 15.93 0.15 14.18
C PRO A 559 16.07 0.72 15.59
N SER A 560 17.29 0.74 16.13
CA SER A 560 17.59 1.36 17.44
C SER A 560 17.91 2.86 17.33
N ASP A 561 17.91 3.43 16.13
CA ASP A 561 18.07 4.87 15.94
C ASP A 561 16.73 5.58 16.09
N ASN A 562 16.56 6.28 17.22
CA ASN A 562 15.35 7.04 17.51
C ASN A 562 15.10 8.23 16.55
N GLN A 563 16.12 8.65 15.79
CA GLN A 563 15.96 9.64 14.73
C GLN A 563 15.49 9.02 13.42
N GLY A 564 15.49 7.69 13.30
CA GLY A 564 15.00 6.97 12.12
C GLY A 564 15.76 7.29 10.84
N HIS A 565 17.08 7.47 10.87
CA HIS A 565 17.85 7.80 9.66
C HIS A 565 17.72 6.69 8.60
N THR A 566 17.53 7.13 7.36
CA THR A 566 17.33 6.23 6.22
C THR A 566 18.42 6.36 5.17
N GLN A 567 18.57 5.32 4.35
CA GLN A 567 19.34 5.30 3.11
C GLN A 567 18.37 5.35 1.92
N GLY A 568 18.64 6.23 0.97
CA GLY A 568 17.86 6.32 -0.25
C GLY A 568 18.28 5.29 -1.31
N TYR A 569 17.30 4.74 -2.02
CA TYR A 569 17.46 3.91 -3.21
C TYR A 569 16.54 4.46 -4.30
N GLY A 570 17.08 4.81 -5.46
CA GLY A 570 16.33 5.53 -6.50
C GLY A 570 16.23 4.81 -7.83
N PHE A 571 15.21 5.17 -8.61
CA PHE A 571 15.10 4.93 -10.04
C PHE A 571 14.09 5.95 -10.64
N SER A 572 13.93 5.97 -11.96
CA SER A 572 13.00 6.86 -12.67
C SER A 572 12.09 6.08 -13.60
N ILE A 573 10.86 6.54 -13.77
CA ILE A 573 9.81 5.94 -14.60
C ILE A 573 9.52 6.87 -15.79
N PRO A 574 9.69 6.41 -17.04
CA PRO A 574 9.36 7.23 -18.19
C PRO A 574 7.84 7.38 -18.38
N ALA A 575 7.43 8.52 -18.94
CA ALA A 575 6.07 8.68 -19.45
C ALA A 575 5.77 7.67 -20.58
N LEU A 576 4.50 7.46 -20.90
CA LEU A 576 4.08 6.59 -22.00
C LEU A 576 3.74 7.41 -23.25
N GLU A 577 4.33 7.02 -24.38
CA GLU A 577 4.11 7.56 -25.72
C GLU A 577 3.54 6.46 -26.64
N SER A 578 2.38 5.91 -26.28
CA SER A 578 1.74 4.85 -27.08
C SER A 578 1.31 5.34 -28.48
N GLY A 579 1.19 6.66 -28.65
CA GLY A 579 0.88 7.33 -29.91
C GLY A 579 1.85 7.00 -31.06
N ALA A 580 3.12 6.70 -30.76
CA ALA A 580 4.14 6.35 -31.75
C ALA A 580 3.76 5.12 -32.60
N TYR A 581 2.86 4.26 -32.09
CA TYR A 581 2.46 3.01 -32.75
C TYR A 581 1.04 3.07 -33.33
N LYS A 582 0.28 4.16 -33.19
CA LYS A 582 -1.12 4.26 -33.65
C LYS A 582 -1.33 3.86 -35.12
N GLY A 583 -0.32 4.00 -35.98
CA GLY A 583 -0.37 3.61 -37.39
C GLY A 583 -0.04 2.12 -37.68
N GLN A 584 0.37 1.33 -36.70
CA GLN A 584 0.89 -0.03 -36.89
C GLN A 584 -0.16 -1.15 -36.69
N GLY A 585 -1.44 -0.80 -36.43
CA GLY A 585 -2.53 -1.77 -36.28
C GLY A 585 -2.62 -2.42 -34.90
N GLU A 586 -3.40 -3.51 -34.77
CA GLU A 586 -3.64 -4.20 -33.49
C GLU A 586 -2.58 -5.25 -33.12
N LYS A 587 -1.72 -5.64 -34.08
CA LYS A 587 -0.63 -6.59 -33.87
C LYS A 587 0.66 -5.83 -33.64
N TRP A 588 0.98 -5.65 -32.37
CA TRP A 588 2.24 -5.10 -31.90
C TRP A 588 2.83 -5.93 -30.76
#